data_AF-A0A841U3M8-F1
#
_entry.id   AF-A0A841U3M8-F1
#
_cell.length_a   1.000
_cell.length_b   1.000
_cell.length_c   1.000
_cell.angle_alpha   90.00
_cell.angle_beta   90.00
_cell.angle_gamma   90.00
#
_symmetry.space_group_name_H-M   'P 1'
#
loop_
_entity.id
_entity.type
_entity.pdbx_description
1 polymer ?
#
loop_
_entity_poly.entity_id
_entity_poly.type
_entity_poly.pdbx_seq_one_letter_code
_entity_poly.pdbx_strand_id
1 'polypeptide(L)'
;MASATSPGYDLSVRQALRGKGVSDSDIGYNKATGYVTVGGQNFLKPAKAYSGTSFTDQNSFNSAWNDYQKAKTQPMTTATPSYTPATTATPTVLQYNPYNTNNPYDSQYSELLSSLLNQARNPTPVSVSDIYNSPQYAAQQAQAQRQAQQGIRAAQEAMGASGFGRSTALAERAQGIQNDANAYLETQVLPQLMSQAQNERQQQLQNQLTLLNQLQSAQGVYDNRYNNAQDLALQKGQLTGSYLDPSVSSLIGQILQEKQNYGSAQDATSRQQANVNANALRSQLAALGVDPSLFGANQTLAQAQANMSRAGTQTLAARNQQFDQDVTMAELTGRLPDGTPTNAYQQQQLANLWTVAEQTGVIPNELADMYGIPRGTQTQAAKQFALNYALDEQRTNASIANQEAQTALDYQRYNDSLWNPQGATSTSGLTPNQAYDAIRSQYLVTDPDTKKSYITKNKDERKNMIAQIIALGMPDAQTDQLAAALGITSKEWQDVTGVPLGE
;
A
#
# COMPACT_ATOMS: atom_id res chain seq x y z
N MET A 1 -10.14 -44.30 12.95
CA MET A 1 -11.03 -43.29 12.35
C MET A 1 -10.43 -41.93 12.64
N ALA A 2 -9.93 -41.23 11.62
CA ALA A 2 -9.31 -39.91 11.78
C ALA A 2 -10.41 -38.85 11.96
N SER A 3 -10.37 -38.10 13.06
CA SER A 3 -11.23 -36.91 13.23
C SER A 3 -10.66 -35.77 12.40
N ALA A 4 -11.44 -35.28 11.44
CA ALA A 4 -11.14 -34.05 10.72
C ALA A 4 -11.42 -32.86 11.63
N THR A 5 -10.38 -32.11 11.99
CA THR A 5 -10.48 -30.81 12.65
C THR A 5 -11.11 -29.82 11.66
N SER A 6 -12.38 -29.46 11.89
CA SER A 6 -13.10 -28.48 11.07
C SER A 6 -12.51 -27.08 11.31
N PRO A 7 -12.24 -26.27 10.26
CA PRO A 7 -11.74 -24.91 10.43
C PRO A 7 -12.73 -24.08 11.26
N GLY A 8 -12.22 -23.53 12.38
CA GLY A 8 -12.98 -23.05 13.53
C GLY A 8 -13.95 -21.90 13.24
N TYR A 9 -15.23 -22.15 13.53
CA TYR A 9 -16.26 -21.14 13.76
C TYR A 9 -16.52 -21.02 15.26
N ASP A 10 -15.47 -20.72 16.02
CA ASP A 10 -15.48 -20.85 17.48
C ASP A 10 -15.75 -19.53 18.20
N LEU A 11 -15.76 -18.40 17.49
CA LEU A 11 -15.96 -17.10 18.12
C LEU A 11 -17.44 -16.73 18.19
N SER A 12 -17.98 -16.71 19.41
CA SER A 12 -19.28 -16.10 19.69
C SER A 12 -19.21 -14.60 19.44
N VAL A 13 -19.94 -14.11 18.43
CA VAL A 13 -19.97 -12.70 18.03
C VAL A 13 -20.38 -11.81 19.20
N ARG A 14 -21.38 -12.24 19.99
CA ARG A 14 -21.86 -11.50 21.16
C ARG A 14 -20.78 -11.40 22.24
N GLN A 15 -20.06 -12.49 22.52
CA GLN A 15 -18.97 -12.50 23.51
C GLN A 15 -17.84 -11.55 23.07
N ALA A 16 -17.48 -11.60 21.78
CA ALA A 16 -16.45 -10.75 21.22
C ALA A 16 -16.83 -9.26 21.25
N LEU A 17 -18.09 -8.91 20.95
CA LEU A 17 -18.61 -7.53 21.06
C LEU A 17 -18.60 -7.01 22.50
N ARG A 18 -18.98 -7.85 23.48
CA ARG A 18 -18.86 -7.51 24.91
C ARG A 18 -17.42 -7.25 25.31
N GLY A 19 -16.48 -8.05 24.79
CA GLY A 19 -15.04 -7.83 24.97
C GLY A 19 -14.53 -6.52 24.36
N LYS A 20 -15.25 -5.95 23.38
CA LYS A 20 -14.99 -4.62 22.80
C LYS A 20 -15.77 -3.48 23.49
N GLY A 21 -16.46 -3.74 24.60
CA GLY A 21 -17.19 -2.73 25.38
C GLY A 21 -18.59 -2.41 24.88
N VAL A 22 -19.15 -3.20 23.97
CA VAL A 22 -20.54 -3.03 23.51
C VAL A 22 -21.50 -3.63 24.55
N SER A 23 -22.51 -2.86 24.94
CA SER A 23 -23.52 -3.31 25.90
C SER A 23 -24.43 -4.38 25.28
N ASP A 24 -24.93 -5.33 26.08
CA ASP A 24 -25.80 -6.40 25.56
C ASP A 24 -27.12 -5.86 24.97
N SER A 25 -27.59 -4.69 25.44
CA SER A 25 -28.76 -3.98 24.92
C SER A 25 -28.54 -3.40 23.52
N ASP A 26 -27.30 -3.10 23.15
CA ASP A 26 -26.98 -2.59 21.81
C ASP A 26 -26.80 -3.73 20.80
N ILE A 27 -26.68 -4.99 21.24
CA ILE A 27 -26.42 -6.14 20.37
C ILE A 27 -27.75 -6.83 19.99
N GLY A 28 -28.16 -6.64 18.74
CA GLY A 28 -29.35 -7.26 18.16
C GLY A 28 -29.04 -8.33 17.11
N TYR A 29 -30.10 -8.95 16.60
CA TYR A 29 -30.05 -9.84 15.43
C TYR A 29 -31.24 -9.55 14.52
N ASN A 30 -30.96 -9.13 13.29
CA ASN A 30 -31.97 -8.90 12.28
C ASN A 30 -32.32 -10.22 11.58
N LYS A 31 -33.46 -10.81 11.94
CA LYS A 31 -33.92 -12.09 11.37
C LYS A 31 -34.19 -12.03 9.87
N ALA A 32 -34.56 -10.87 9.32
CA ALA A 32 -34.88 -10.73 7.91
C ALA A 32 -33.62 -10.77 7.02
N THR A 33 -32.52 -10.16 7.49
CA THR A 33 -31.26 -10.09 6.74
C THR A 33 -30.23 -11.13 7.18
N GLY A 34 -30.42 -11.70 8.38
CA GLY A 34 -29.50 -12.63 9.01
C GLY A 34 -28.28 -11.96 9.63
N TYR A 35 -28.28 -10.64 9.84
CA TYR A 35 -27.14 -9.91 10.41
C TYR A 35 -27.24 -9.78 11.93
N VAL A 36 -26.09 -9.86 12.60
CA VAL A 36 -25.95 -9.28 13.95
C VAL A 36 -25.94 -7.76 13.79
N THR A 37 -26.65 -7.05 14.67
CA THR A 37 -26.71 -5.58 14.67
C THR A 37 -26.07 -5.02 15.93
N VAL A 38 -25.45 -3.84 15.82
CA VAL A 38 -24.90 -3.09 16.96
C VAL A 38 -25.44 -1.67 16.93
N GLY A 39 -26.18 -1.27 17.96
CA GLY A 39 -26.87 0.02 18.02
C GLY A 39 -27.92 0.18 16.90
N GLY A 40 -28.55 -0.92 16.48
CA GLY A 40 -29.54 -0.94 15.39
C GLY A 40 -28.96 -0.98 13.96
N GLN A 41 -27.64 -0.83 13.79
CA GLN A 41 -26.97 -0.93 12.48
C GLN A 41 -26.47 -2.35 12.21
N ASN A 42 -26.49 -2.80 10.95
CA ASN A 42 -25.93 -4.11 10.57
C ASN A 42 -24.42 -4.11 10.83
N PHE A 43 -23.95 -5.12 11.56
CA PHE A 43 -22.56 -5.26 11.95
C PHE A 43 -21.85 -6.34 11.12
N LEU A 44 -22.24 -7.60 11.28
CA LEU A 44 -21.73 -8.69 10.45
C LEU A 44 -22.79 -9.77 10.25
N LYS A 45 -22.69 -10.51 9.15
CA LYS A 45 -23.47 -11.72 8.94
C LYS A 45 -22.68 -12.93 9.49
N PRO A 46 -23.17 -13.61 10.53
CA PRO A 46 -22.45 -14.73 11.12
C PRO A 46 -22.43 -15.91 10.16
N ALA A 47 -21.31 -16.64 10.18
CA ALA A 47 -21.15 -17.83 9.36
C ALA A 47 -22.07 -18.98 9.81
N LYS A 48 -22.37 -19.03 11.12
CA LYS A 48 -23.29 -20.00 11.70
C LYS A 48 -24.11 -19.34 12.81
N ALA A 49 -25.39 -19.64 12.88
CA ALA A 49 -26.23 -19.32 14.04
C ALA A 49 -26.74 -20.63 14.62
N TYR A 50 -26.41 -20.92 15.88
CA TYR A 50 -26.78 -22.15 16.57
C TYR A 50 -27.32 -21.84 17.95
N SER A 51 -28.53 -22.32 18.27
CA SER A 51 -29.21 -22.12 19.56
C SER A 51 -29.25 -20.66 20.02
N GLY A 52 -29.53 -19.73 19.09
CA GLY A 52 -29.62 -18.30 19.38
C GLY A 52 -28.26 -17.59 19.55
N THR A 53 -27.14 -18.30 19.40
CA THR A 53 -25.79 -17.72 19.40
C THR A 53 -25.24 -17.67 17.98
N SER A 54 -24.71 -16.50 17.60
CA SER A 54 -24.09 -16.25 16.30
C SER A 54 -22.57 -16.47 16.42
N PHE A 55 -22.01 -17.25 15.49
CA PHE A 55 -20.61 -17.61 15.42
C PHE A 55 -19.98 -17.13 14.11
N THR A 56 -18.72 -16.73 14.19
CA THR A 56 -17.90 -16.34 13.04
C THR A 56 -16.44 -16.72 13.33
N ASP A 57 -15.56 -16.53 12.36
CA ASP A 57 -14.12 -16.62 12.55
C ASP A 57 -13.54 -15.28 13.04
N GLN A 58 -12.37 -15.33 13.66
CA GLN A 58 -11.72 -14.15 14.25
C GLN A 58 -11.42 -13.04 13.23
N ASN A 59 -11.09 -13.41 11.98
CA ASN A 59 -10.73 -12.45 10.94
C ASN A 59 -11.97 -11.67 10.47
N SER A 60 -13.07 -12.37 10.18
CA SER A 60 -14.35 -11.77 9.81
C SER A 60 -14.87 -10.83 10.89
N PHE A 61 -14.72 -11.20 12.17
CA PHE A 61 -15.08 -10.32 13.29
C PHE A 61 -14.24 -9.05 13.32
N ASN A 62 -12.91 -9.17 13.21
CA ASN A 62 -12.00 -8.03 13.27
C ASN A 62 -12.23 -7.04 12.11
N SER A 63 -12.47 -7.54 10.90
CA SER A 63 -12.79 -6.68 9.75
C SER A 63 -14.10 -5.92 9.97
N ALA A 64 -15.18 -6.61 10.36
CA ALA A 64 -16.46 -5.97 10.65
C ALA A 64 -16.37 -4.94 11.78
N TRP A 65 -15.55 -5.20 12.80
CA TRP A 65 -15.29 -4.25 13.90
C TRP A 65 -14.62 -2.97 13.41
N ASN A 66 -13.61 -3.08 12.55
CA ASN A 66 -12.92 -1.90 12.00
C ASN A 66 -13.86 -1.06 11.12
N ASP A 67 -14.69 -1.70 10.29
CA ASP A 67 -15.66 -1.01 9.45
C ASP A 67 -16.73 -0.29 10.27
N TYR A 68 -17.22 -0.94 11.33
CA TYR A 68 -18.18 -0.34 12.26
C TYR A 68 -17.63 0.91 12.96
N GLN A 69 -16.37 0.87 13.40
CA GLN A 69 -15.72 2.02 14.06
C GLN A 69 -15.51 3.18 13.09
N LYS A 70 -15.15 2.91 11.83
CA LYS A 70 -15.07 3.93 10.77
C LYS A 70 -16.42 4.58 10.53
N ALA A 71 -17.48 3.78 10.41
CA ALA A 71 -18.85 4.26 10.20
C ALA A 71 -19.36 5.14 11.36
N LYS A 72 -18.94 4.88 12.61
CA LYS A 72 -19.27 5.73 13.77
C LYS A 72 -18.66 7.13 13.72
N THR A 73 -17.53 7.30 13.03
CA THR A 73 -16.82 8.59 12.96
C THR A 73 -17.28 9.48 11.80
N GLN A 74 -18.14 8.98 10.92
CA GLN A 74 -18.74 9.79 9.85
C GLN A 74 -20.24 10.01 10.11
N PRO A 75 -20.74 11.25 10.07
CA PRO A 75 -22.17 11.51 10.25
C PRO A 75 -22.97 10.91 9.08
N MET A 76 -23.74 9.85 9.35
CA MET A 76 -24.66 9.28 8.37
C MET A 76 -25.83 10.23 8.09
N THR A 77 -25.94 10.70 6.85
CA THR A 77 -27.20 11.24 6.31
C THR A 77 -28.20 10.10 6.15
N THR A 78 -29.29 10.14 6.90
CA THR A 78 -30.37 9.15 6.90
C THR A 78 -31.10 9.11 5.55
N ALA A 79 -30.91 8.03 4.79
CA ALA A 79 -31.81 7.64 3.70
C ALA A 79 -32.44 6.29 4.04
N THR A 80 -33.78 6.27 4.11
CA THR A 80 -34.62 5.09 4.36
C THR A 80 -34.53 4.09 3.20
N PRO A 81 -34.26 2.78 3.45
CA PRO A 81 -34.21 1.78 2.40
C PRO A 81 -35.63 1.34 2.01
N SER A 82 -35.99 1.54 0.74
CA SER A 82 -37.14 0.91 0.10
C SER A 82 -36.71 -0.45 -0.49
N TYR A 83 -37.49 -1.49 -0.24
CA TYR A 83 -37.20 -2.88 -0.58
C TYR A 83 -37.85 -3.23 -1.93
N THR A 84 -37.06 -3.57 -2.94
CA THR A 84 -37.53 -4.22 -4.19
C THR A 84 -36.92 -5.61 -4.33
N PRO A 85 -37.69 -6.64 -4.72
CA PRO A 85 -37.25 -8.03 -4.72
C PRO A 85 -36.27 -8.36 -5.86
N ALA A 86 -35.46 -9.38 -5.59
CA ALA A 86 -34.21 -9.74 -6.26
C ALA A 86 -34.33 -10.15 -7.74
N THR A 87 -33.50 -9.53 -8.56
CA THR A 87 -32.94 -10.12 -9.78
C THR A 87 -31.47 -10.45 -9.56
N THR A 88 -31.05 -11.59 -10.10
CA THR A 88 -29.75 -12.25 -9.93
C THR A 88 -28.58 -11.30 -10.22
N ALA A 89 -27.90 -10.85 -9.17
CA ALA A 89 -26.75 -9.97 -9.26
C ALA A 89 -25.53 -10.74 -9.79
N THR A 90 -25.09 -10.34 -10.98
CA THR A 90 -23.71 -10.52 -11.45
C THR A 90 -22.78 -9.79 -10.46
N PRO A 91 -21.59 -10.34 -10.12
CA PRO A 91 -20.70 -9.74 -9.15
C PRO A 91 -20.35 -8.31 -9.56
N THR A 92 -20.65 -7.36 -8.68
CA THR A 92 -20.30 -5.94 -8.84
C THR A 92 -18.78 -5.83 -8.71
N VAL A 93 -18.11 -5.77 -9.86
CA VAL A 93 -16.72 -5.34 -9.95
C VAL A 93 -16.67 -3.91 -9.41
N LEU A 94 -15.76 -3.62 -8.47
CA LEU A 94 -15.52 -2.25 -8.01
C LEU A 94 -15.35 -1.35 -9.23
N GLN A 95 -16.31 -0.45 -9.44
CA GLN A 95 -16.32 0.47 -10.56
C GLN A 95 -15.16 1.46 -10.36
N TYR A 96 -14.04 1.17 -11.03
CA TYR A 96 -12.88 2.05 -11.11
C TYR A 96 -13.34 3.42 -11.59
N ASN A 97 -13.27 4.42 -10.71
CA ASN A 97 -13.41 5.83 -11.06
C ASN A 97 -11.98 6.35 -11.33
N PRO A 98 -11.55 6.51 -12.60
CA PRO A 98 -10.17 6.85 -12.96
C PRO A 98 -9.66 8.20 -12.44
N TYR A 99 -10.52 8.96 -11.76
CA TYR A 99 -10.37 10.40 -11.59
C TYR A 99 -10.41 10.86 -10.12
N ASN A 100 -10.37 9.91 -9.17
CA ASN A 100 -9.98 10.25 -7.80
C ASN A 100 -8.45 10.39 -7.79
N THR A 101 -7.96 11.62 -7.74
CA THR A 101 -6.51 11.91 -7.61
C THR A 101 -5.95 11.47 -6.27
N ASN A 102 -6.82 11.23 -5.28
CA ASN A 102 -6.43 10.55 -4.06
C ASN A 102 -6.45 9.05 -4.33
N ASN A 103 -5.27 8.47 -4.47
CA ASN A 103 -5.12 7.02 -4.49
C ASN A 103 -5.77 6.49 -3.20
N PRO A 104 -6.85 5.69 -3.29
CA PRO A 104 -7.60 5.27 -2.10
C PRO A 104 -6.75 4.41 -1.16
N TYR A 105 -5.64 3.86 -1.66
CA TYR A 105 -4.66 3.10 -0.90
C TYR A 105 -3.65 3.99 -0.19
N ASP A 106 -3.51 5.26 -0.53
CA ASP A 106 -2.47 6.14 0.02
C ASP A 106 -2.72 6.46 1.50
N SER A 107 -3.98 6.71 1.86
CA SER A 107 -4.39 6.86 3.26
C SER A 107 -4.18 5.58 4.07
N GLN A 108 -4.52 4.42 3.50
CA GLN A 108 -4.37 3.12 4.15
C GLN A 108 -2.91 2.71 4.29
N TYR A 109 -2.09 3.00 3.27
CA TYR A 109 -0.66 2.75 3.24
C TYR A 109 0.07 3.63 4.25
N SER A 110 -0.22 4.94 4.29
CA SER A 110 0.38 5.87 5.25
C SER A 110 -0.03 5.58 6.70
N GLU A 111 -1.28 5.18 6.96
CA GLU A 111 -1.72 4.72 8.29
C GLU A 111 -1.00 3.43 8.71
N LEU A 112 -0.92 2.43 7.83
CA LEU A 112 -0.24 1.16 8.13
C LEU A 112 1.26 1.35 8.33
N LEU A 113 1.90 2.14 7.47
CA LEU A 113 3.32 2.46 7.57
C LEU A 113 3.63 3.27 8.83
N SER A 114 2.77 4.21 9.20
CA SER A 114 2.90 4.98 10.44
C SER A 114 2.71 4.09 11.67
N SER A 115 1.78 3.13 11.64
CA SER A 115 1.63 2.13 12.68
C SER A 115 2.90 1.27 12.81
N LEU A 116 3.43 0.79 11.68
CA LEU A 116 4.63 -0.04 11.64
C LEU A 116 5.87 0.72 12.16
N LEU A 117 6.05 1.96 11.72
CA LEU A 117 7.14 2.85 12.17
C LEU A 117 7.03 3.19 13.65
N ASN A 118 5.83 3.46 14.16
CA ASN A 118 5.63 3.70 15.59
C ASN A 118 5.95 2.43 16.41
N GLN A 119 5.58 1.25 15.91
CA GLN A 119 5.84 -0.02 16.57
C GLN A 119 7.33 -0.43 16.49
N ALA A 120 8.02 -0.09 15.40
CA ALA A 120 9.45 -0.32 15.24
C ALA A 120 10.31 0.68 16.03
N ARG A 121 9.89 1.94 16.15
CA ARG A 121 10.59 2.98 16.94
C ARG A 121 10.38 2.82 18.44
N ASN A 122 9.19 2.38 18.84
CA ASN A 122 8.85 2.11 20.23
C ASN A 122 8.45 0.64 20.38
N PRO A 123 9.41 -0.31 20.30
CA PRO A 123 9.11 -1.70 20.57
C PRO A 123 8.68 -1.79 22.03
N THR A 124 7.37 -1.85 22.28
CA THR A 124 6.85 -2.04 23.63
C THR A 124 7.33 -3.39 24.12
N PRO A 125 8.26 -3.51 25.08
CA PRO A 125 8.67 -4.82 25.57
C PRO A 125 7.42 -5.57 26.05
N VAL A 126 7.37 -6.89 25.87
CA VAL A 126 6.28 -7.70 26.45
C VAL A 126 6.33 -7.45 27.94
N SER A 127 5.38 -6.69 28.48
CA SER A 127 5.42 -6.34 29.90
C SER A 127 5.04 -7.60 30.68
N VAL A 128 5.79 -7.87 31.75
CA VAL A 128 5.51 -9.03 32.61
C VAL A 128 4.10 -8.92 33.20
N SER A 129 3.62 -7.69 33.44
CA SER A 129 2.24 -7.40 33.84
C SER A 129 1.18 -7.85 32.83
N ASP A 130 1.44 -7.72 31.52
CA ASP A 130 0.49 -8.19 30.50
C ASP A 130 0.38 -9.72 30.49
N ILE A 131 1.49 -10.41 30.79
CA ILE A 131 1.49 -11.88 30.91
C ILE A 131 0.74 -12.33 32.15
N TYR A 132 0.94 -11.70 33.31
CA TYR A 132 0.17 -12.02 34.53
C TYR A 132 -1.34 -11.85 34.33
N ASN A 133 -1.74 -10.87 33.51
CA ASN A 133 -3.14 -10.62 33.19
C ASN A 133 -3.65 -11.45 31.99
N SER A 134 -2.79 -12.26 31.36
CA SER A 134 -3.17 -13.04 30.19
C SER A 134 -4.09 -14.22 30.56
N PRO A 135 -5.09 -14.57 29.72
CA PRO A 135 -5.91 -15.76 29.91
C PRO A 135 -5.10 -17.06 30.00
N GLN A 136 -3.98 -17.13 29.26
CA GLN A 136 -3.07 -18.28 29.28
C GLN A 136 -2.40 -18.46 30.64
N TYR A 137 -1.93 -17.37 31.27
CA TYR A 137 -1.35 -17.43 32.61
C TYR A 137 -2.40 -17.84 33.66
N ALA A 138 -3.62 -17.28 33.59
CA ALA A 138 -4.71 -17.67 34.48
C ALA A 138 -5.06 -19.17 34.36
N ALA A 139 -5.05 -19.73 33.15
CA ALA A 139 -5.29 -21.15 32.93
C ALA A 139 -4.17 -22.03 33.53
N GLN A 140 -2.90 -21.64 33.34
CA GLN A 140 -1.74 -22.32 33.93
C GLN A 140 -1.76 -22.25 35.46
N GLN A 141 -2.11 -21.09 36.03
CA GLN A 141 -2.26 -20.91 37.46
C GLN A 141 -3.36 -21.82 38.03
N ALA A 142 -4.52 -21.90 37.37
CA ALA A 142 -5.59 -22.81 37.77
C ALA A 142 -5.20 -24.30 37.66
N GLN A 143 -4.32 -24.65 36.73
CA GLN A 143 -3.77 -26.00 36.61
C GLN A 143 -2.79 -26.32 37.75
N ALA A 144 -1.83 -25.44 38.03
CA ALA A 144 -0.88 -25.59 39.13
C ALA A 144 -1.60 -25.69 40.49
N GLN A 145 -2.64 -24.87 40.71
CA GLN A 145 -3.47 -24.95 41.93
C GLN A 145 -4.20 -26.29 42.05
N ARG A 146 -4.73 -26.85 40.95
CA ARG A 146 -5.36 -28.17 40.96
C ARG A 146 -4.37 -29.28 41.33
N GLN A 147 -3.15 -29.22 40.79
CA GLN A 147 -2.08 -30.17 41.14
C GLN A 147 -1.66 -30.04 42.61
N ALA A 148 -1.52 -28.81 43.11
CA ALA A 148 -1.21 -28.57 44.52
C ALA A 148 -2.30 -29.13 45.45
N GLN A 149 -3.58 -28.93 45.13
CA GLN A 149 -4.70 -29.51 45.90
C GLN A 149 -4.69 -31.03 45.89
N GLN A 150 -4.39 -31.66 44.74
CA GLN A 150 -4.24 -33.12 44.65
C GLN A 150 -3.05 -33.61 45.49
N GLY A 151 -1.91 -32.92 45.45
CA GLY A 151 -0.75 -33.23 46.28
C GLY A 151 -1.04 -33.12 47.78
N ILE A 152 -1.79 -32.09 48.20
CA ILE A 152 -2.24 -31.94 49.59
C ILE A 152 -3.16 -33.08 49.99
N ARG A 153 -4.13 -33.48 49.15
CA ARG A 153 -5.01 -34.63 49.42
C ARG A 153 -4.22 -35.93 49.55
N ALA A 154 -3.29 -36.19 48.63
CA ALA A 154 -2.43 -37.37 48.69
C ALA A 154 -1.54 -37.38 49.97
N ALA A 155 -1.01 -36.22 50.36
CA ALA A 155 -0.27 -36.08 51.61
C ALA A 155 -1.16 -36.29 52.86
N GLN A 156 -2.40 -35.81 52.83
CA GLN A 156 -3.40 -36.03 53.88
C GLN A 156 -3.80 -37.51 54.00
N GLU A 157 -4.00 -38.19 52.87
CA GLU A 157 -4.29 -39.63 52.84
C GLU A 157 -3.11 -40.45 53.39
N ALA A 158 -1.89 -40.12 52.98
CA ALA A 158 -0.68 -40.79 53.46
C ALA A 158 -0.43 -40.56 54.97
N MET A 159 -0.69 -39.36 55.48
CA MET A 159 -0.51 -39.04 56.90
C MET A 159 -1.68 -39.48 57.79
N GLY A 160 -2.91 -39.48 57.28
CA GLY A 160 -4.08 -40.01 57.96
C GLY A 160 -3.95 -41.49 58.27
N ALA A 161 -3.25 -42.25 57.42
CA ALA A 161 -2.89 -43.64 57.67
C ALA A 161 -1.86 -43.84 58.80
N SER A 162 -1.16 -42.78 59.24
CA SER A 162 -0.02 -42.86 60.18
C SER A 162 -0.31 -42.41 61.63
N GLY A 163 -1.54 -41.98 61.94
CA GLY A 163 -1.99 -41.67 63.30
C GLY A 163 -1.72 -40.22 63.78
N PHE A 164 -2.56 -39.77 64.72
CA PHE A 164 -2.87 -38.38 65.13
C PHE A 164 -1.70 -37.47 65.59
N GLY A 165 -0.45 -37.94 65.60
CA GLY A 165 0.70 -37.23 66.18
C GLY A 165 1.51 -36.32 65.24
N ARG A 166 1.12 -36.17 63.95
CA ARG A 166 1.94 -35.48 62.92
C ARG A 166 1.26 -34.27 62.26
N SER A 167 0.29 -33.64 62.91
CA SER A 167 -0.47 -32.51 62.36
C SER A 167 0.40 -31.31 61.96
N THR A 168 1.52 -31.07 62.64
CA THR A 168 2.51 -30.03 62.28
C THR A 168 3.24 -30.33 60.97
N ALA A 169 3.59 -31.59 60.71
CA ALA A 169 4.27 -31.98 59.47
C ALA A 169 3.36 -31.87 58.23
N LEU A 170 2.04 -32.00 58.40
CA LEU A 170 1.08 -31.77 57.32
C LEU A 170 0.99 -30.30 56.92
N ALA A 171 0.98 -29.39 57.90
CA ALA A 171 0.94 -27.95 57.63
C ALA A 171 2.20 -27.49 56.88
N GLU A 172 3.38 -27.92 57.32
CA GLU A 172 4.66 -27.64 56.65
C GLU A 172 4.70 -28.21 55.23
N ARG A 173 4.23 -29.45 55.04
CA ARG A 173 4.23 -30.09 53.72
C ARG A 173 3.19 -29.46 52.77
N ALA A 174 2.03 -29.06 53.27
CA ALA A 174 1.02 -28.39 52.46
C ALA A 174 1.49 -27.00 52.02
N GLN A 175 2.17 -26.25 52.89
CA GLN A 175 2.82 -24.99 52.53
C GLN A 175 3.95 -25.22 51.52
N GLY A 176 4.76 -26.26 51.68
CA GLY A 176 5.78 -26.65 50.69
C GLY A 176 5.19 -26.90 49.31
N ILE A 177 4.11 -27.70 49.21
CA ILE A 177 3.44 -27.99 47.93
C ILE A 177 2.87 -26.73 47.26
N GLN A 178 2.35 -25.77 48.05
CA GLN A 178 1.88 -24.49 47.50
C GLN A 178 3.04 -23.61 47.02
N ASN A 179 4.15 -23.56 47.78
CA ASN A 179 5.34 -22.80 47.40
C ASN A 179 6.00 -23.39 46.15
N ASP A 180 6.10 -24.71 46.04
CA ASP A 180 6.64 -25.41 44.85
C ASP A 180 5.78 -25.14 43.60
N ALA A 181 4.45 -25.13 43.75
CA ALA A 181 3.53 -24.80 42.65
C ALA A 181 3.68 -23.34 42.18
N ASN A 182 3.88 -22.40 43.10
CA ASN A 182 4.16 -21.01 42.75
C ASN A 182 5.55 -20.84 42.12
N ALA A 183 6.57 -21.51 42.65
CA ALA A 183 7.92 -21.51 42.09
C ALA A 183 7.95 -22.08 40.66
N TYR A 184 7.15 -23.11 40.38
CA TYR A 184 6.99 -23.66 39.03
C TYR A 184 6.41 -22.65 38.03
N LEU A 185 5.37 -21.90 38.44
CA LEU A 185 4.74 -20.88 37.60
C LEU A 185 5.72 -19.75 37.25
N GLU A 186 6.56 -19.33 38.20
CA GLU A 186 7.54 -18.26 37.98
C GLU A 186 8.75 -18.72 37.16
N THR A 187 9.26 -19.93 37.41
CA THR A 187 10.53 -20.37 36.81
C THR A 187 10.39 -21.06 35.46
N GLN A 188 9.28 -21.77 35.21
CA GLN A 188 9.10 -22.52 33.96
C GLN A 188 8.03 -21.94 33.05
N VAL A 189 6.88 -21.56 33.60
CA VAL A 189 5.74 -21.12 32.79
C VAL A 189 5.93 -19.69 32.28
N LEU A 190 6.45 -18.80 33.12
CA LEU A 190 6.62 -17.39 32.78
C LEU A 190 7.59 -17.17 31.59
N PRO A 191 8.79 -17.78 31.54
CA PRO A 191 9.68 -17.65 30.38
C PRO A 191 9.09 -18.24 29.10
N GLN A 192 8.33 -19.34 29.22
CA GLN A 192 7.68 -19.98 28.07
C GLN A 192 6.58 -19.09 27.48
N LEU A 193 5.74 -18.48 28.33
CA LEU A 193 4.72 -17.52 27.89
C LEU A 193 5.35 -16.25 27.31
N MET A 194 6.48 -15.79 27.86
CA MET A 194 7.23 -14.67 27.28
C MET A 194 7.73 -14.98 25.87
N SER A 195 8.32 -16.16 25.65
CA SER A 195 8.81 -16.53 24.32
C SER A 195 7.66 -16.71 23.32
N GLN A 196 6.54 -17.28 23.76
CA GLN A 196 5.34 -17.41 22.94
C GLN A 196 4.76 -16.05 22.56
N ALA A 197 4.63 -15.12 23.51
CA ALA A 197 4.13 -13.77 23.24
C ALA A 197 5.06 -12.98 22.31
N GLN A 198 6.38 -13.19 22.40
CA GLN A 198 7.33 -12.63 21.44
C GLN A 198 7.15 -13.21 20.04
N ASN A 199 6.96 -14.52 19.90
CA ASN A 199 6.71 -15.17 18.61
C ASN A 199 5.40 -14.71 17.97
N GLU A 200 4.32 -14.61 18.74
CA GLU A 200 3.03 -14.10 18.25
C GLU A 200 3.16 -12.66 17.73
N ARG A 201 3.91 -11.82 18.44
CA ARG A 201 4.22 -10.46 17.98
C ARG A 201 5.02 -10.45 16.69
N GLN A 202 6.03 -11.32 16.56
CA GLN A 202 6.83 -11.43 15.34
C GLN A 202 5.95 -11.83 14.14
N GLN A 203 5.06 -12.81 14.32
CA GLN A 203 4.09 -13.21 13.29
C GLN A 203 3.14 -12.06 12.92
N GLN A 204 2.69 -11.28 13.90
CA GLN A 204 1.82 -10.13 13.66
C GLN A 204 2.52 -9.06 12.80
N LEU A 205 3.79 -8.79 13.09
CA LEU A 205 4.65 -7.92 12.26
C LEU A 205 4.82 -8.45 10.84
N GLN A 206 5.05 -9.76 10.69
CA GLN A 206 5.21 -10.41 9.39
C GLN A 206 3.94 -10.35 8.54
N ASN A 207 2.78 -10.53 9.17
CA ASN A 207 1.47 -10.38 8.52
C ASN A 207 1.22 -8.93 8.10
N GLN A 208 1.61 -7.95 8.92
CA GLN A 208 1.52 -6.53 8.56
C GLN A 208 2.44 -6.17 7.39
N LEU A 209 3.65 -6.73 7.35
CA LEU A 209 4.58 -6.54 6.23
C LEU A 209 4.05 -7.16 4.92
N THR A 210 3.43 -8.34 5.00
CA THR A 210 2.80 -8.96 3.81
C THR A 210 1.65 -8.10 3.28
N LEU A 211 0.84 -7.52 4.18
CA LEU A 211 -0.21 -6.58 3.80
C LEU A 211 0.36 -5.29 3.18
N LEU A 212 1.46 -4.77 3.73
CA LEU A 212 2.16 -3.60 3.20
C LEU A 212 2.64 -3.85 1.76
N ASN A 213 3.26 -5.01 1.49
CA ASN A 213 3.72 -5.39 0.15
C ASN A 213 2.56 -5.52 -0.84
N GLN A 214 1.42 -6.06 -0.39
CA GLN A 214 0.23 -6.16 -1.23
C GLN A 214 -0.35 -4.77 -1.56
N LEU A 215 -0.41 -3.87 -0.57
CA LEU A 215 -0.85 -2.48 -0.78
C LEU A 215 0.09 -1.70 -1.70
N GLN A 216 1.41 -1.89 -1.56
CA GLN A 216 2.39 -1.26 -2.44
C GLN A 216 2.23 -1.72 -3.90
N SER A 217 1.98 -3.01 -4.12
CA SER A 217 1.70 -3.53 -5.47
C SER A 217 0.40 -2.97 -6.05
N ALA A 218 -0.63 -2.76 -5.23
CA ALA A 218 -1.89 -2.15 -5.65
C ALA A 218 -1.72 -0.66 -6.00
N GLN A 219 -0.87 0.06 -5.24
CA GLN A 219 -0.53 1.46 -5.51
C GLN A 219 0.13 1.61 -6.89
N GLY A 220 1.13 0.78 -7.19
CA GLY A 220 1.84 0.83 -8.48
C GLY A 220 0.92 0.54 -9.68
N VAL A 221 -0.08 -0.33 -9.55
CA VAL A 221 -1.07 -0.55 -10.63
C VAL A 221 -1.95 0.67 -10.85
N TYR A 222 -2.34 1.38 -9.78
CA TYR A 222 -3.17 2.57 -9.87
C TYR A 222 -2.43 3.72 -10.55
N ASP A 223 -1.18 3.96 -10.14
CA ASP A 223 -0.35 5.03 -10.70
C ASP A 223 -0.03 4.77 -12.18
N ASN A 224 0.27 3.51 -12.54
CA ASN A 224 0.46 3.13 -13.94
C ASN A 224 -0.80 3.34 -14.79
N ARG A 225 -1.99 3.08 -14.26
CA ARG A 225 -3.25 3.35 -14.98
C ARG A 225 -3.50 4.85 -15.14
N TYR A 226 -3.15 5.64 -14.14
CA TYR A 226 -3.25 7.10 -14.20
C TYR A 226 -2.31 7.70 -15.26
N ASN A 227 -1.04 7.26 -15.27
CA ASN A 227 -0.06 7.69 -16.28
C ASN A 227 -0.51 7.30 -17.70
N ASN A 228 -0.98 6.06 -17.89
CA ASN A 228 -1.53 5.62 -19.18
C ASN A 228 -2.77 6.43 -19.60
N ALA A 229 -3.61 6.86 -18.65
CA ALA A 229 -4.77 7.69 -18.95
C ALA A 229 -4.37 9.12 -19.37
N GLN A 230 -3.35 9.71 -18.74
CA GLN A 230 -2.77 10.98 -19.18
C GLN A 230 -2.15 10.87 -20.57
N ASP A 231 -1.35 9.84 -20.83
CA ASP A 231 -0.73 9.61 -22.13
C ASP A 231 -1.79 9.44 -23.23
N LEU A 232 -2.85 8.68 -22.95
CA LEU A 232 -3.96 8.51 -23.88
C LEU A 232 -4.72 9.82 -24.11
N ALA A 233 -4.89 10.65 -23.09
CA ALA A 233 -5.54 11.97 -23.21
C ALA A 233 -4.68 12.93 -24.06
N LEU A 234 -3.37 12.91 -23.88
CA LEU A 234 -2.40 13.66 -24.70
C LEU A 234 -2.42 13.19 -26.15
N GLN A 235 -2.35 11.88 -26.38
CA GLN A 235 -2.37 11.30 -27.72
C GLN A 235 -3.70 11.58 -28.44
N LYS A 236 -4.83 11.48 -27.72
CA LYS A 236 -6.14 11.87 -28.26
C LYS A 236 -6.20 13.36 -28.56
N GLY A 237 -5.68 14.23 -27.69
CA GLY A 237 -5.61 15.67 -27.92
C GLY A 237 -4.76 16.05 -29.14
N GLN A 238 -3.72 15.27 -29.45
CA GLN A 238 -2.94 15.41 -30.69
C GLN A 238 -3.74 14.97 -31.92
N LEU A 239 -4.52 13.89 -31.81
CA LEU A 239 -5.29 13.35 -32.94
C LEU A 239 -6.56 14.17 -33.27
N THR A 240 -7.28 14.65 -32.26
CA THR A 240 -8.58 15.33 -32.41
C THR A 240 -8.46 16.85 -32.42
N GLY A 241 -7.27 17.38 -32.11
CA GLY A 241 -7.03 18.81 -32.00
C GLY A 241 -7.68 19.48 -30.78
N SER A 242 -8.31 18.71 -29.89
CA SER A 242 -8.98 19.22 -28.69
C SER A 242 -8.52 18.40 -27.50
N TYR A 243 -7.80 19.04 -26.56
CA TYR A 243 -7.39 18.41 -25.32
C TYR A 243 -8.46 18.69 -24.27
N LEU A 244 -9.00 17.61 -23.73
CA LEU A 244 -9.92 17.64 -22.60
C LEU A 244 -9.12 17.18 -21.39
N ASP A 245 -8.97 18.06 -20.40
CA ASP A 245 -8.34 17.68 -19.13
C ASP A 245 -9.06 16.45 -18.55
N PRO A 246 -8.34 15.43 -18.03
CA PRO A 246 -8.97 14.25 -17.44
C PRO A 246 -10.00 14.58 -16.35
N SER A 247 -9.74 15.60 -15.52
CA SER A 247 -10.68 16.07 -14.49
C SER A 247 -11.98 16.63 -15.10
N VAL A 248 -11.86 17.40 -16.19
CA VAL A 248 -12.99 17.91 -16.97
C VAL A 248 -13.80 16.76 -17.57
N SER A 249 -13.14 15.74 -18.13
CA SER A 249 -13.81 14.58 -18.73
C SER A 249 -14.67 13.81 -17.72
N SER A 250 -14.19 13.69 -16.48
CA SER A 250 -14.90 13.06 -15.37
C SER A 250 -16.16 13.84 -14.99
N LEU A 251 -16.03 15.16 -14.81
CA LEU A 251 -17.16 16.04 -14.49
C LEU A 251 -18.22 16.00 -15.59
N ILE A 252 -17.80 16.00 -16.87
CA ILE A 252 -18.73 15.82 -18.00
C ILE A 252 -19.42 14.46 -17.91
N GLY A 253 -18.70 13.38 -17.63
CA GLY A 253 -19.26 12.04 -17.43
C GLY A 253 -20.32 12.00 -16.33
N GLN A 254 -20.05 12.64 -15.18
CA GLN A 254 -21.01 12.74 -14.08
C GLN A 254 -22.24 13.57 -14.47
N ILE A 255 -22.07 14.67 -15.21
CA ILE A 255 -23.20 15.47 -15.73
C ILE A 255 -24.06 14.65 -16.71
N LEU A 256 -23.45 13.84 -17.56
CA LEU A 256 -24.17 12.95 -18.48
C LEU A 256 -24.96 11.89 -17.71
N GLN A 257 -24.38 11.33 -16.63
CA GLN A 257 -25.08 10.40 -15.75
C GLN A 257 -26.26 11.06 -15.04
N GLU A 258 -26.10 12.27 -14.51
CA GLU A 258 -27.21 13.00 -13.89
C GLU A 258 -28.29 13.40 -14.92
N LYS A 259 -27.91 13.68 -16.17
CA LYS A 259 -28.89 13.85 -17.27
C LYS A 259 -29.65 12.56 -17.57
N GLN A 260 -28.98 11.41 -17.50
CA GLN A 260 -29.64 10.12 -17.66
C GLN A 260 -30.61 9.86 -16.50
N ASN A 261 -30.20 10.13 -15.25
CA ASN A 261 -31.05 10.06 -14.06
C ASN A 261 -32.27 10.98 -14.17
N TYR A 262 -32.07 12.19 -14.68
CA TYR A 262 -33.18 13.13 -14.95
C TYR A 262 -34.19 12.57 -15.95
N GLY A 263 -33.70 11.94 -17.03
CA GLY A 263 -34.56 11.34 -18.05
C GLY A 263 -35.31 10.09 -17.58
N SER A 264 -34.73 9.32 -16.66
CA SER A 264 -35.33 8.08 -16.12
C SER A 264 -36.18 8.30 -14.86
N ALA A 265 -36.06 9.46 -14.20
CA ALA A 265 -36.82 9.80 -13.00
C ALA A 265 -38.33 9.93 -13.28
N GLN A 266 -39.13 9.20 -12.49
CA GLN A 266 -40.59 9.18 -12.65
C GLN A 266 -41.27 10.40 -12.01
N ASP A 267 -40.76 10.87 -10.86
CA ASP A 267 -41.34 11.96 -10.10
C ASP A 267 -40.58 13.29 -10.26
N ALA A 268 -41.25 14.40 -9.90
CA ALA A 268 -40.70 15.75 -10.04
C ALA A 268 -39.54 16.04 -9.08
N THR A 269 -39.54 15.43 -7.89
CA THR A 269 -38.50 15.65 -6.87
C THR A 269 -37.18 15.04 -7.29
N SER A 270 -37.19 13.80 -7.80
CA SER A 270 -36.01 13.11 -8.33
C SER A 270 -35.42 13.86 -9.53
N ARG A 271 -36.27 14.38 -10.43
CA ARG A 271 -35.83 15.25 -11.54
C ARG A 271 -35.18 16.52 -11.03
N GLN A 272 -35.75 17.17 -10.02
CA GLN A 272 -35.17 18.37 -9.43
C GLN A 272 -33.82 18.08 -8.79
N GLN A 273 -33.68 16.96 -8.06
CA GLN A 273 -32.41 16.59 -7.40
C GLN A 273 -31.30 16.32 -8.42
N ALA A 274 -31.57 15.57 -9.49
CA ALA A 274 -30.60 15.31 -10.55
C ALA A 274 -30.16 16.63 -11.23
N ASN A 275 -31.08 17.58 -11.40
CA ASN A 275 -30.75 18.89 -11.97
C ASN A 275 -29.89 19.75 -11.03
N VAL A 276 -30.15 19.72 -9.72
CA VAL A 276 -29.31 20.38 -8.69
C VAL A 276 -27.90 19.80 -8.69
N ASN A 277 -27.77 18.46 -8.68
CA ASN A 277 -26.48 17.78 -8.76
C ASN A 277 -25.72 18.17 -10.04
N ALA A 278 -26.39 18.13 -11.20
CA ALA A 278 -25.80 18.53 -12.47
C ALA A 278 -25.37 20.00 -12.48
N ASN A 279 -26.11 20.91 -11.84
CA ASN A 279 -25.73 22.32 -11.73
C ASN A 279 -24.47 22.53 -10.87
N ALA A 280 -24.30 21.77 -9.79
CA ALA A 280 -23.07 21.82 -8.98
C ALA A 280 -21.85 21.32 -9.77
N LEU A 281 -22.02 20.29 -10.62
CA LEU A 281 -20.94 19.81 -11.48
C LEU A 281 -20.61 20.81 -12.61
N ARG A 282 -21.63 21.48 -13.17
CA ARG A 282 -21.44 22.54 -14.18
C ARG A 282 -20.68 23.75 -13.63
N SER A 283 -20.91 24.14 -12.38
CA SER A 283 -20.15 25.23 -11.77
C SER A 283 -18.68 24.86 -11.56
N GLN A 284 -18.39 23.59 -11.25
CA GLN A 284 -17.02 23.07 -11.20
C GLN A 284 -16.37 23.07 -12.60
N LEU A 285 -17.09 22.68 -13.66
CA LEU A 285 -16.60 22.79 -15.04
C LEU A 285 -16.27 24.23 -15.43
N ALA A 286 -17.12 25.18 -15.06
CA ALA A 286 -16.89 26.60 -15.33
C ALA A 286 -15.61 27.10 -14.65
N ALA A 287 -15.32 26.65 -13.43
CA ALA A 287 -14.07 26.98 -12.73
C ALA A 287 -12.83 26.42 -13.43
N LEU A 288 -12.98 25.32 -14.20
CA LEU A 288 -11.93 24.72 -15.02
C LEU A 288 -11.85 25.34 -16.43
N GLY A 289 -12.59 26.41 -16.71
CA GLY A 289 -12.56 27.13 -17.99
C GLY A 289 -13.38 26.48 -19.11
N VAL A 290 -14.21 25.47 -18.81
CA VAL A 290 -15.09 24.81 -19.78
C VAL A 290 -16.45 25.49 -19.74
N ASP A 291 -16.98 25.87 -20.90
CA ASP A 291 -18.29 26.52 -20.97
C ASP A 291 -19.41 25.54 -20.52
N PRO A 292 -20.08 25.79 -19.37
CA PRO A 292 -21.14 24.92 -18.89
C PRO A 292 -22.39 24.94 -19.77
N SER A 293 -22.54 25.93 -20.66
CA SER A 293 -23.68 26.05 -21.57
C SER A 293 -23.78 24.84 -22.54
N LEU A 294 -22.63 24.26 -22.89
CA LEU A 294 -22.51 23.04 -23.70
C LEU A 294 -23.23 21.84 -23.08
N PHE A 295 -23.40 21.84 -21.76
CA PHE A 295 -24.02 20.77 -20.99
C PHE A 295 -25.25 21.24 -20.19
N GLY A 296 -25.81 22.41 -20.53
CA GLY A 296 -26.90 23.05 -19.81
C GLY A 296 -28.19 22.21 -19.72
N ALA A 297 -29.12 22.59 -18.84
CA ALA A 297 -30.38 21.86 -18.62
C ALA A 297 -31.21 21.67 -19.91
N ASN A 298 -31.13 22.62 -20.84
CA ASN A 298 -31.86 22.60 -22.12
C ASN A 298 -31.26 21.65 -23.18
N GLN A 299 -30.06 21.10 -22.94
CA GLN A 299 -29.42 20.16 -23.86
C GLN A 299 -29.89 18.73 -23.56
N THR A 300 -30.33 18.00 -24.58
CA THR A 300 -30.62 16.57 -24.46
C THR A 300 -29.33 15.77 -24.17
N LEU A 301 -29.46 14.53 -23.69
CA LEU A 301 -28.30 13.66 -23.46
C LEU A 301 -27.46 13.48 -24.74
N ALA A 302 -28.11 13.30 -25.89
CA ALA A 302 -27.45 13.15 -27.18
C ALA A 302 -26.71 14.43 -27.61
N GLN A 303 -27.31 15.61 -27.43
CA GLN A 303 -26.63 16.88 -27.70
C GLN A 303 -25.45 17.12 -26.77
N ALA A 304 -25.60 16.80 -25.48
CA ALA A 304 -24.52 16.90 -24.50
C ALA A 304 -23.34 15.98 -24.85
N GLN A 305 -23.61 14.75 -25.31
CA GLN A 305 -22.59 13.82 -25.79
C GLN A 305 -21.88 14.35 -27.05
N ALA A 306 -22.62 14.93 -28.00
CA ALA A 306 -22.04 15.54 -29.20
C ALA A 306 -21.18 16.77 -28.88
N ASN A 307 -21.54 17.55 -27.86
CA ASN A 307 -20.79 18.72 -27.43
C ASN A 307 -19.48 18.39 -26.68
N MET A 308 -19.26 17.12 -26.32
CA MET A 308 -18.05 16.69 -25.59
C MET A 308 -16.76 16.98 -26.36
N SER A 309 -16.78 16.93 -27.69
CA SER A 309 -15.64 17.29 -28.55
C SER A 309 -15.33 18.80 -28.54
N ARG A 310 -16.34 19.64 -28.25
CA ARG A 310 -16.24 21.11 -28.22
C ARG A 310 -15.86 21.65 -26.84
N ALA A 311 -15.97 20.81 -25.81
CA ALA A 311 -15.63 21.16 -24.43
C ALA A 311 -14.12 21.15 -24.16
N GLY A 312 -13.32 20.55 -25.04
CA GLY A 312 -11.87 20.56 -24.94
C GLY A 312 -11.28 21.91 -25.37
N THR A 313 -10.16 22.27 -24.74
CA THR A 313 -9.33 23.38 -25.21
C THR A 313 -8.63 22.96 -26.50
N GLN A 314 -8.72 23.79 -27.55
CA GLN A 314 -7.98 23.56 -28.79
C GLN A 314 -6.49 23.45 -28.49
N THR A 315 -5.91 22.31 -28.87
CA THR A 315 -4.47 22.09 -28.69
C THR A 315 -3.70 23.02 -29.61
N LEU A 316 -2.47 23.34 -29.22
CA LEU A 316 -1.56 24.10 -30.07
C LEU A 316 -1.35 23.39 -31.42
N ALA A 317 -1.40 22.06 -31.44
CA ALA A 317 -1.31 21.25 -32.67
C ALA A 317 -2.48 21.52 -33.63
N ALA A 318 -3.72 21.60 -33.14
CA ALA A 318 -4.89 21.91 -33.96
C ALA A 318 -4.82 23.32 -34.56
N ARG A 319 -4.38 24.28 -33.75
CA ARG A 319 -4.15 25.67 -34.19
C ARG A 319 -3.08 25.73 -35.27
N ASN A 320 -2.01 24.95 -35.14
CA ASN A 320 -0.98 24.87 -36.18
C ASN A 320 -1.49 24.18 -37.45
N GLN A 321 -2.32 23.13 -37.36
CA GLN A 321 -2.91 22.51 -38.55
C GLN A 321 -3.85 23.46 -39.32
N GLN A 322 -4.63 24.29 -38.61
CA GLN A 322 -5.41 25.36 -39.25
C GLN A 322 -4.49 26.37 -39.95
N PHE A 323 -3.41 26.77 -39.29
CA PHE A 323 -2.42 27.66 -39.87
C PHE A 323 -1.74 27.04 -41.12
N ASP A 324 -1.35 25.77 -41.08
CA ASP A 324 -0.74 25.08 -42.22
C ASP A 324 -1.73 24.97 -43.40
N GLN A 325 -3.02 24.74 -43.13
CA GLN A 325 -4.05 24.78 -44.16
C GLN A 325 -4.19 26.18 -44.78
N ASP A 326 -4.16 27.24 -43.96
CA ASP A 326 -4.23 28.63 -44.43
C ASP A 326 -2.99 29.02 -45.25
N VAL A 327 -1.80 28.57 -44.85
CA VAL A 327 -0.54 28.76 -45.60
C VAL A 327 -0.58 28.01 -46.92
N THR A 328 -0.99 26.74 -46.92
CA THR A 328 -1.12 25.94 -48.14
C THR A 328 -2.16 26.56 -49.08
N MET A 329 -3.26 27.11 -48.54
CA MET A 329 -4.26 27.80 -49.35
C MET A 329 -3.71 29.10 -49.95
N ALA A 330 -2.87 29.84 -49.22
CA ALA A 330 -2.22 31.05 -49.73
C ALA A 330 -1.24 30.73 -50.88
N GLU A 331 -0.46 29.65 -50.75
CA GLU A 331 0.42 29.15 -51.81
C GLU A 331 -0.37 28.67 -53.05
N LEU A 332 -1.49 27.96 -52.83
CA LEU A 332 -2.28 27.38 -53.92
C LEU A 332 -3.15 28.41 -54.65
N THR A 333 -3.68 29.42 -53.94
CA THR A 333 -4.58 30.44 -54.52
C THR A 333 -3.83 31.68 -55.03
N GLY A 334 -2.55 31.81 -54.71
CA GLY A 334 -1.72 32.94 -55.11
C GLY A 334 -2.22 34.27 -54.53
N ARG A 335 -2.87 34.25 -53.37
CA ARG A 335 -3.35 35.44 -52.67
C ARG A 335 -2.76 35.52 -51.26
N LEU A 336 -2.38 36.72 -50.84
CA LEU A 336 -1.98 37.02 -49.47
C LEU A 336 -3.19 36.86 -48.51
N PRO A 337 -2.96 36.76 -47.19
CA PRO A 337 -4.03 36.64 -46.19
C PRO A 337 -5.05 37.79 -46.22
N ASP A 338 -4.67 38.95 -46.77
CA ASP A 338 -5.55 40.11 -46.98
C ASP A 338 -6.41 40.01 -48.26
N GLY A 339 -6.29 38.91 -49.01
CA GLY A 339 -7.00 38.63 -50.25
C GLY A 339 -6.35 39.23 -51.50
N THR A 340 -5.23 39.96 -51.39
CA THR A 340 -4.55 40.55 -52.54
C THR A 340 -3.81 39.48 -53.36
N PRO A 341 -3.92 39.47 -54.69
CA PRO A 341 -3.17 38.54 -55.53
C PRO A 341 -1.67 38.85 -55.48
N THR A 342 -0.88 37.82 -55.18
CA THR A 342 0.58 37.84 -55.24
C THR A 342 1.07 37.81 -56.69
N ASN A 343 2.15 38.52 -56.98
CA ASN A 343 2.86 38.39 -58.25
C ASN A 343 3.94 37.28 -58.18
N ALA A 344 4.47 36.87 -59.33
CA ALA A 344 5.46 35.78 -59.42
C ALA A 344 6.72 36.04 -58.57
N TYR A 345 7.15 37.31 -58.44
CA TYR A 345 8.31 37.68 -57.63
C TYR A 345 8.03 37.53 -56.13
N GLN A 346 6.83 37.94 -55.68
CA GLN A 346 6.39 37.77 -54.29
C GLN A 346 6.23 36.29 -53.91
N GLN A 347 5.72 35.46 -54.82
CA GLN A 347 5.65 34.01 -54.61
C GLN A 347 7.05 33.40 -54.44
N GLN A 348 8.02 33.85 -55.24
CA GLN A 348 9.39 33.36 -55.13
C GLN A 348 10.08 33.81 -53.83
N GLN A 349 9.82 35.04 -53.37
CA GLN A 349 10.28 35.49 -52.06
C GLN A 349 9.63 34.70 -50.91
N LEU A 350 8.32 34.46 -50.98
CA LEU A 350 7.61 33.65 -49.99
C LEU A 350 8.19 32.22 -49.92
N ALA A 351 8.41 31.59 -51.07
CA ALA A 351 9.03 30.26 -51.13
C ALA A 351 10.43 30.24 -50.50
N ASN A 352 11.26 31.26 -50.77
CA ASN A 352 12.59 31.37 -50.18
C ASN A 352 12.51 31.56 -48.65
N LEU A 353 11.60 32.41 -48.17
CA LEU A 353 11.40 32.65 -46.74
C LEU A 353 10.88 31.39 -46.02
N TRP A 354 9.99 30.63 -46.64
CA TRP A 354 9.53 29.34 -46.12
C TRP A 354 10.65 28.30 -46.06
N THR A 355 11.50 28.25 -47.08
CA THR A 355 12.68 27.37 -47.09
C THR A 355 13.64 27.71 -45.93
N VAL A 356 13.86 29.01 -45.65
CA VAL A 356 14.65 29.46 -44.51
C VAL A 356 13.98 29.10 -43.18
N ALA A 357 12.65 29.23 -43.10
CA ALA A 357 11.89 28.84 -41.92
C ALA A 357 12.07 27.34 -41.61
N GLU A 358 12.01 26.47 -42.62
CA GLU A 358 12.24 25.04 -42.46
C GLU A 358 13.68 24.73 -42.01
N GLN A 359 14.68 25.35 -42.62
CA GLN A 359 16.08 25.12 -42.26
C GLN A 359 16.44 25.60 -40.86
N THR A 360 15.91 26.75 -40.45
CA THR A 360 16.23 27.36 -39.15
C THR A 360 15.31 26.86 -38.02
N GLY A 361 14.19 26.25 -38.37
CA GLY A 361 13.17 25.83 -37.42
C GLY A 361 12.36 26.97 -36.82
N VAL A 362 12.54 28.21 -37.30
CA VAL A 362 11.89 29.42 -36.79
C VAL A 362 11.37 30.24 -37.97
N ILE A 363 10.13 30.71 -37.88
CA ILE A 363 9.53 31.58 -38.89
C ILE A 363 10.31 32.91 -38.93
N PRO A 364 10.90 33.30 -40.08
CA PRO A 364 11.57 34.59 -40.25
C PRO A 364 10.66 35.76 -39.90
N ASN A 365 11.24 36.86 -39.41
CA ASN A 365 10.47 38.03 -38.96
C ASN A 365 9.59 38.60 -40.08
N GLU A 366 10.05 38.54 -41.33
CA GLU A 366 9.34 39.00 -42.52
C GLU A 366 8.06 38.19 -42.77
N LEU A 367 8.14 36.87 -42.61
CA LEU A 367 6.98 35.97 -42.69
C LEU A 367 6.04 36.20 -41.51
N ALA A 368 6.59 36.36 -40.31
CA ALA A 368 5.82 36.60 -39.10
C ALA A 368 5.00 37.90 -39.19
N ASP A 369 5.62 38.99 -39.62
CA ASP A 369 4.96 40.29 -39.77
C ASP A 369 3.89 40.26 -40.88
N MET A 370 4.14 39.55 -41.99
CA MET A 370 3.20 39.46 -43.13
C MET A 370 1.92 38.69 -42.79
N TYR A 371 2.02 37.67 -41.94
CA TYR A 371 0.89 36.81 -41.55
C TYR A 371 0.34 37.15 -40.15
N GLY A 372 0.84 38.21 -39.49
CA GLY A 372 0.41 38.61 -38.16
C GLY A 372 0.76 37.61 -37.06
N ILE A 373 1.83 36.84 -37.25
CA ILE A 373 2.31 35.80 -36.35
C ILE A 373 3.36 36.42 -35.41
N PRO A 374 3.41 36.03 -34.11
CA PRO A 374 4.50 36.46 -33.24
C PRO A 374 5.89 36.07 -33.80
N ARG A 375 6.82 37.02 -33.81
CA ARG A 375 8.22 36.77 -34.19
C ARG A 375 8.84 35.69 -33.31
N GLY A 376 9.67 34.84 -33.90
CA GLY A 376 10.29 33.70 -33.18
C GLY A 376 9.39 32.47 -33.06
N THR A 377 8.25 32.44 -33.74
CA THR A 377 7.39 31.24 -33.79
C THR A 377 8.15 30.08 -34.45
N GLN A 378 8.29 28.95 -33.77
CA GLN A 378 8.93 27.76 -34.33
C GLN A 378 8.07 27.11 -35.43
N THR A 379 8.71 26.59 -36.48
CA THR A 379 8.04 25.85 -37.55
C THR A 379 7.53 24.50 -37.06
N GLN A 380 6.56 23.93 -37.79
CA GLN A 380 5.94 22.65 -37.41
C GLN A 380 6.98 21.52 -37.35
N ALA A 381 7.91 21.48 -38.30
CA ALA A 381 9.00 20.50 -38.32
C ALA A 381 9.90 20.62 -37.08
N ALA A 382 10.28 21.84 -36.68
CA ALA A 382 11.09 22.06 -35.48
C ALA A 382 10.36 21.68 -34.19
N LYS A 383 9.06 21.96 -34.10
CA LYS A 383 8.23 21.53 -32.96
C LYS A 383 8.08 20.02 -32.90
N GLN A 384 7.84 19.34 -34.03
CA GLN A 384 7.78 17.88 -34.07
C GLN A 384 9.11 17.25 -33.68
N PHE A 385 10.22 17.81 -34.14
CA PHE A 385 11.56 17.38 -33.72
C PHE A 385 11.78 17.57 -32.22
N ALA A 386 11.48 18.75 -31.68
CA ALA A 386 11.62 19.03 -30.24
C ALA A 386 10.73 18.14 -29.37
N LEU A 387 9.52 17.82 -29.84
CA LEU A 387 8.59 16.96 -29.13
C LEU A 387 9.05 15.50 -29.18
N ASN A 388 9.51 15.00 -30.33
CA ASN A 388 10.12 13.67 -30.43
C ASN A 388 11.37 13.56 -29.56
N TYR A 389 12.20 14.60 -29.53
CA TYR A 389 13.39 14.66 -28.68
C TYR A 389 13.04 14.59 -27.19
N ALA A 390 12.07 15.40 -26.74
CA ALA A 390 11.61 15.38 -25.35
C ALA A 390 10.98 14.02 -24.97
N LEU A 391 10.26 13.38 -25.89
CA LEU A 391 9.66 12.07 -25.67
C LEU A 391 10.73 10.96 -25.58
N ASP A 392 11.81 11.08 -26.37
CA ASP A 392 12.96 10.18 -26.32
C ASP A 392 13.77 10.36 -25.03
N GLU A 393 13.95 11.60 -24.59
CA GLU A 393 14.58 11.93 -23.30
C GLU A 393 13.76 11.37 -22.12
N GLN A 394 12.43 11.53 -22.15
CA GLN A 394 11.54 10.96 -21.13
C GLN A 394 11.56 9.43 -21.12
N ARG A 395 11.56 8.78 -22.28
CA ARG A 395 11.69 7.31 -22.39
C ARG A 395 13.03 6.83 -21.86
N THR A 396 14.10 7.59 -22.08
CA THR A 396 15.43 7.29 -21.57
C THR A 396 15.47 7.41 -20.04
N ASN A 397 14.89 8.48 -19.47
CA ASN A 397 14.83 8.65 -18.02
C ASN A 397 13.94 7.59 -17.35
N ALA A 398 12.82 7.21 -17.96
CA ALA A 398 11.95 6.15 -17.46
C ALA A 398 12.60 4.76 -17.53
N SER A 399 13.45 4.49 -18.53
CA SER A 399 14.17 3.22 -18.62
C SER A 399 15.26 3.12 -17.55
N ILE A 400 15.97 4.22 -17.27
CA ILE A 400 16.94 4.32 -16.18
C ILE A 400 16.26 4.07 -14.83
N ALA A 401 15.13 4.74 -14.56
CA ALA A 401 14.38 4.56 -13.31
C ALA A 401 13.87 3.12 -13.13
N ASN A 402 13.42 2.47 -14.21
CA ASN A 402 13.01 1.06 -14.16
C ASN A 402 14.18 0.11 -13.92
N GLN A 403 15.36 0.42 -14.46
CA GLN A 403 16.57 -0.37 -14.25
C GLN A 403 17.07 -0.24 -12.79
N GLU A 404 17.00 0.95 -12.21
CA GLU A 404 17.27 1.20 -10.78
C GLU A 404 16.27 0.48 -9.86
N ALA A 405 14.98 0.51 -10.20
CA ALA A 405 13.96 -0.21 -9.45
C ALA A 405 14.14 -1.75 -9.51
N GLN A 406 14.53 -2.29 -10.68
CA GLN A 406 14.83 -3.71 -10.82
C GLN A 406 16.06 -4.11 -10.01
N THR A 407 17.13 -3.31 -10.05
CA THR A 407 18.32 -3.59 -9.22
C THR A 407 17.98 -3.53 -7.73
N ALA A 408 17.14 -2.59 -7.28
CA ALA A 408 16.69 -2.54 -5.89
C ALA A 408 15.86 -3.79 -5.48
N LEU A 409 14.97 -4.27 -6.35
CA LEU A 409 14.19 -5.49 -6.12
C LEU A 409 15.07 -6.75 -6.12
N ASP A 410 16.08 -6.81 -6.98
CA ASP A 410 17.04 -7.92 -7.01
C ASP A 410 17.90 -7.94 -5.74
N TYR A 411 18.29 -6.78 -5.22
CA TYR A 411 18.94 -6.67 -3.90
C TYR A 411 18.03 -7.16 -2.75
N GLN A 412 16.73 -6.83 -2.79
CA GLN A 412 15.78 -7.31 -1.79
C GLN A 412 15.54 -8.83 -1.89
N ARG A 413 15.39 -9.39 -3.10
CA ARG A 413 15.24 -10.84 -3.31
C ARG A 413 16.48 -11.61 -2.88
N TYR A 414 17.66 -11.06 -3.15
CA TYR A 414 18.91 -11.63 -2.66
C TYR A 414 18.92 -11.67 -1.12
N ASN A 415 18.52 -10.57 -0.47
CA ASN A 415 18.42 -10.49 0.98
C ASN A 415 17.35 -11.44 1.57
N ASP A 416 16.17 -11.53 0.96
CA ASP A 416 15.09 -12.42 1.41
C ASP A 416 15.46 -13.91 1.23
N SER A 417 16.18 -14.25 0.16
CA SER A 417 16.68 -15.62 -0.05
C SER A 417 17.75 -16.03 0.97
N LEU A 418 18.48 -15.05 1.53
CA LEU A 418 19.47 -15.25 2.58
C LEU A 418 18.84 -15.40 3.98
N TRP A 419 17.64 -14.86 4.20
CA TRP A 419 17.03 -14.78 5.54
C TRP A 419 15.82 -15.71 5.77
N ASN A 420 15.30 -16.42 4.75
CA ASN A 420 14.21 -17.37 4.97
C ASN A 420 14.21 -18.60 4.03
N PRO A 421 15.10 -19.60 4.24
CA PRO A 421 14.89 -20.92 3.68
C PRO A 421 13.93 -21.71 4.58
N GLN A 422 12.66 -21.77 4.19
CA GLN A 422 11.68 -22.66 4.82
C GLN A 422 12.14 -24.12 4.67
N GLY A 423 12.52 -24.76 5.77
CA GLY A 423 12.58 -26.22 5.84
C GLY A 423 13.64 -26.91 6.71
N ALA A 424 14.40 -26.24 7.56
CA ALA A 424 15.41 -26.92 8.40
C ALA A 424 15.25 -26.63 9.89
N THR A 425 14.88 -27.66 10.65
CA THR A 425 14.90 -27.69 12.11
C THR A 425 16.34 -27.62 12.63
N SER A 426 16.61 -26.64 13.49
CA SER A 426 17.76 -26.51 14.42
C SER A 426 19.14 -26.25 13.80
N THR A 427 19.67 -25.04 14.06
CA THR A 427 21.08 -24.64 13.88
C THR A 427 21.69 -24.89 12.50
N SER A 428 21.32 -24.06 11.52
CA SER A 428 22.24 -23.70 10.44
C SER A 428 22.43 -22.20 10.47
N GLY A 429 23.35 -21.75 11.34
CA GLY A 429 24.02 -20.48 11.11
C GLY A 429 24.74 -20.51 9.76
N LEU A 430 25.08 -19.34 9.23
CA LEU A 430 25.94 -19.23 8.05
C LEU A 430 27.13 -20.17 8.22
N THR A 431 27.39 -21.02 7.22
CA THR A 431 28.63 -21.79 7.23
C THR A 431 29.82 -20.81 7.25
N PRO A 432 30.97 -21.17 7.85
CA PRO A 432 32.13 -20.27 7.90
C PRO A 432 32.51 -19.69 6.54
N ASN A 433 32.30 -20.45 5.45
CA ASN A 433 32.55 -19.99 4.09
C ASN A 433 31.55 -18.91 3.62
N GLN A 434 30.27 -19.06 3.96
CA GLN A 434 29.25 -18.05 3.62
C GLN A 434 29.44 -16.76 4.43
N ALA A 435 29.80 -16.89 5.71
CA ALA A 435 30.16 -15.76 6.55
C ALA A 435 31.43 -15.05 6.02
N TYR A 436 32.43 -15.82 5.58
CA TYR A 436 33.64 -15.28 4.98
C TYR A 436 33.35 -14.46 3.73
N ASP A 437 32.59 -14.99 2.77
CA ASP A 437 32.30 -14.27 1.53
C ASP A 437 31.47 -13.00 1.79
N ALA A 438 30.49 -13.07 2.69
CA ALA A 438 29.66 -11.92 3.06
C ALA A 438 30.51 -10.80 3.69
N ILE A 439 31.31 -11.11 4.71
CA ILE A 439 32.15 -10.12 5.40
C ILE A 439 33.24 -9.62 4.46
N ARG A 440 33.91 -10.50 3.72
CA ARG A 440 34.95 -10.12 2.75
C ARG A 440 34.44 -9.12 1.73
N SER A 441 33.23 -9.30 1.21
CA SER A 441 32.65 -8.40 0.20
C SER A 441 32.45 -6.97 0.72
N GLN A 442 32.08 -6.82 1.99
CA GLN A 442 31.84 -5.51 2.61
C GLN A 442 33.14 -4.74 2.90
N TYR A 443 34.22 -5.45 3.20
CA TYR A 443 35.51 -4.87 3.60
C TYR A 443 36.61 -5.00 2.54
N LEU A 444 36.23 -5.31 1.29
CA LEU A 444 37.16 -5.39 0.18
C LEU A 444 37.53 -3.99 -0.32
N VAL A 445 38.79 -3.62 -0.21
CA VAL A 445 39.33 -2.38 -0.77
C VAL A 445 40.15 -2.73 -2.01
N THR A 446 39.88 -2.06 -3.11
CA THR A 446 40.69 -2.19 -4.34
C THR A 446 41.69 -1.05 -4.38
N ASP A 447 42.97 -1.40 -4.38
CA ASP A 447 44.05 -0.44 -4.54
C ASP A 447 43.91 0.30 -5.89
N PRO A 448 43.84 1.64 -5.90
CA PRO A 448 43.66 2.40 -7.14
C PRO A 448 44.87 2.25 -8.08
N ASP A 449 46.07 2.04 -7.55
CA ASP A 449 47.32 1.99 -8.30
C ASP A 449 47.61 0.57 -8.80
N THR A 450 47.46 -0.43 -7.93
CA THR A 450 47.79 -1.82 -8.28
C THR A 450 46.62 -2.64 -8.81
N LYS A 451 45.39 -2.12 -8.69
CA LYS A 451 44.12 -2.82 -8.97
C LYS A 451 43.95 -4.15 -8.23
N LYS A 452 44.75 -4.39 -7.18
CA LYS A 452 44.63 -5.57 -6.33
C LYS A 452 43.63 -5.31 -5.22
N SER A 453 42.70 -6.23 -5.04
CA SER A 453 41.72 -6.16 -3.97
C SER A 453 42.22 -6.90 -2.72
N TYR A 454 42.12 -6.26 -1.56
CA TYR A 454 42.51 -6.82 -0.27
C TYR A 454 41.51 -6.43 0.82
N ILE A 455 41.45 -7.20 1.91
CA ILE A 455 40.64 -6.83 3.09
C ILE A 455 41.25 -5.58 3.72
N THR A 456 40.42 -4.58 4.02
CA THR A 456 40.85 -3.32 4.60
C THR A 456 41.88 -3.48 5.75
N LYS A 457 42.89 -2.60 5.73
CA LYS A 457 43.89 -2.48 6.80
C LYS A 457 43.54 -1.36 7.79
N ASN A 458 42.44 -0.63 7.57
CA ASN A 458 42.00 0.42 8.46
C ASN A 458 41.62 -0.18 9.82
N LYS A 459 42.17 0.38 10.91
CA LYS A 459 41.97 -0.14 12.27
C LYS A 459 40.50 -0.11 12.70
N ASP A 460 39.76 0.94 12.37
CA ASP A 460 38.37 1.10 12.81
C ASP A 460 37.42 0.19 12.02
N GLU A 461 37.65 0.03 10.72
CA GLU A 461 36.90 -0.93 9.90
C GLU A 461 37.15 -2.38 10.34
N ARG A 462 38.38 -2.71 10.72
CA ARG A 462 38.70 -4.04 11.28
C ARG A 462 38.00 -4.29 12.61
N LYS A 463 37.79 -3.27 13.47
CA LYS A 463 36.97 -3.43 14.68
C LYS A 463 35.52 -3.73 14.36
N ASN A 464 34.94 -3.04 13.37
CA ASN A 464 33.56 -3.30 12.94
C ASN A 464 33.42 -4.70 12.35
N MET A 465 34.41 -5.15 11.59
CA MET A 465 34.47 -6.52 11.07
C MET A 465 34.52 -7.56 12.21
N ILE A 466 35.32 -7.35 13.26
CA ILE A 466 35.34 -8.23 14.45
C ILE A 466 33.97 -8.25 15.15
N ALA A 467 33.35 -7.08 15.34
CA ALA A 467 32.02 -6.99 15.95
C ALA A 467 30.94 -7.73 15.14
N GLN A 468 31.02 -7.67 13.80
CA GLN A 468 30.12 -8.44 12.93
C GLN A 468 30.35 -9.94 13.07
N ILE A 469 31.61 -10.41 13.10
CA ILE A 469 31.93 -11.83 13.30
C ILE A 469 31.31 -12.36 14.60
N ILE A 470 31.41 -11.60 15.69
CA ILE A 470 30.83 -11.97 16.99
C ILE A 470 29.30 -11.99 16.93
N ALA A 471 28.70 -11.00 16.26
CA ALA A 471 27.26 -10.89 16.10
C ALA A 471 26.65 -12.06 15.28
N LEU A 472 27.46 -12.77 14.48
CA LEU A 472 27.02 -13.98 13.77
C LEU A 472 26.72 -15.15 14.72
N GLY A 473 27.18 -15.09 15.98
CA GLY A 473 26.87 -16.10 17.00
C GLY A 473 27.32 -17.51 16.63
N MET A 474 28.42 -17.64 15.87
CA MET A 474 28.98 -18.95 15.50
C MET A 474 29.70 -19.58 16.70
N PRO A 475 29.81 -20.92 16.76
CA PRO A 475 30.65 -21.60 17.74
C PRO A 475 32.10 -21.08 17.70
N ASP A 476 32.77 -21.00 18.86
CA ASP A 476 34.09 -20.36 19.00
C ASP A 476 35.12 -20.88 17.99
N ALA A 477 35.20 -22.19 17.78
CA ALA A 477 36.10 -22.78 16.79
C ALA A 477 35.85 -22.31 15.34
N GLN A 478 34.60 -22.01 14.98
CA GLN A 478 34.22 -21.48 13.67
C GLN A 478 34.50 -19.98 13.58
N THR A 479 34.23 -19.26 14.66
CA THR A 479 34.58 -17.85 14.83
C THR A 479 36.08 -17.62 14.65
N ASP A 480 36.91 -18.46 15.26
CA ASP A 480 38.36 -18.40 15.16
C ASP A 480 38.84 -18.69 13.74
N GLN A 481 38.27 -19.72 13.09
CA GLN A 481 38.61 -20.07 11.72
C GLN A 481 38.25 -18.93 10.75
N LEU A 482 37.09 -18.30 10.95
CA LEU A 482 36.65 -17.16 10.14
C LEU A 482 37.54 -15.93 10.36
N ALA A 483 37.84 -15.59 11.62
CA ALA A 483 38.71 -14.47 11.96
C ALA A 483 40.11 -14.65 11.36
N ALA A 484 40.66 -15.86 11.45
CA ALA A 484 41.94 -16.21 10.83
C ALA A 484 41.89 -16.12 9.29
N ALA A 485 40.82 -16.59 8.66
CA ALA A 485 40.64 -16.51 7.21
C ALA A 485 40.56 -15.06 6.70
N LEU A 486 39.95 -14.16 7.48
CA LEU A 486 39.88 -12.72 7.21
C LEU A 486 41.19 -11.98 7.55
N GLY A 487 42.20 -12.69 8.06
CA GLY A 487 43.50 -12.13 8.42
C GLY A 487 43.48 -11.27 9.68
N ILE A 488 42.52 -11.51 10.59
CA ILE A 488 42.43 -10.85 11.91
C ILE A 488 43.42 -11.53 12.85
N THR A 489 44.28 -10.73 13.48
CA THR A 489 45.28 -11.25 14.42
C THR A 489 44.68 -11.43 15.83
N SER A 490 45.20 -12.37 16.62
CA SER A 490 44.75 -12.58 18.01
C SER A 490 44.85 -11.31 18.86
N LYS A 491 45.84 -10.44 18.59
CA LYS A 491 45.99 -9.16 19.26
C LYS A 491 44.85 -8.19 18.93
N GLU A 492 44.46 -8.09 17.66
CA GLU A 492 43.33 -7.23 17.27
C GLU A 492 42.00 -7.75 17.79
N TRP A 493 41.83 -9.07 17.82
CA TRP A 493 40.67 -9.71 18.44
C TRP A 493 40.60 -9.35 19.93
N GLN A 494 41.69 -9.57 20.67
CA GLN A 494 41.77 -9.27 22.10
C GLN A 494 41.59 -7.79 22.40
N ASP A 495 42.13 -6.89 21.57
CA ASP A 495 41.94 -5.44 21.71
C ASP A 495 40.46 -5.02 21.61
N VAL A 496 39.61 -5.82 20.95
CA VAL A 496 38.16 -5.55 20.76
C VAL A 496 37.30 -6.30 21.77
N THR A 497 37.57 -7.58 22.00
CA THR A 497 36.72 -8.45 22.83
C THR A 497 37.16 -8.54 24.29
N GLY A 498 38.41 -8.20 24.58
CA GLY A 498 39.04 -8.46 25.88
C GLY A 498 39.45 -9.92 26.11
N VAL A 499 39.23 -10.82 25.14
CA VAL A 499 39.51 -12.26 25.22
C VAL A 499 40.42 -12.66 24.06
N PRO A 500 41.48 -13.46 24.25
CA PRO A 500 42.32 -13.93 23.15
C PRO A 500 41.54 -14.88 22.22
N LEU A 501 41.90 -14.89 20.93
CA LEU A 501 41.34 -15.82 19.95
C LEU A 501 41.80 -17.26 20.28
N GLY A 502 40.88 -18.21 20.47
CA GLY A 502 41.18 -19.62 20.76
C GLY A 502 41.20 -20.06 22.23
N GLU A 503 40.69 -19.25 23.17
CA GLU A 503 40.38 -19.64 24.56
C GLU A 503 38.86 -19.63 24.79
#